data_AF-A0A9D5PE20-F1
#
_entry.id   AF-A0A9D5PE20-F1
#
_cell.length_a   1.000
_cell.length_b   1.000
_cell.length_c   1.000
_cell.angle_alpha   90.00
_cell.angle_beta   90.00
_cell.angle_gamma   90.00
#
_symmetry.space_group_name_H-M   'P 1'
#
loop_
_entity.id
_entity.type
_entity.pdbx_description
1 polymer ?
#
loop_
_entity_poly.entity_id
_entity_poly.type
_entity_poly.pdbx_seq_one_letter_code
_entity_poly.pdbx_strand_id
1 'polypeptide(L)'
;MEKISEKTKAEQLEIYNILKETYGFYVSDFSRVRPYTSITLEQDFDKGLIEITQIFPEYEYHTGWPKDIYERLNRAIGQYQRHYKNVKVGITNDPKRRFYEHINRDPEMHWERMIVKYMTSSRNNANKVEKWFIKNRPDLTNSWTGYSTMSEVGPFYTYLLLGNSK
;
A
#
# COMPACT_ATOMS: atom_id res chain seq x y z
N MET A 1 -5.93 18.37 -37.66
CA MET A 1 -5.92 17.37 -36.57
C MET A 1 -5.01 16.24 -37.00
N GLU A 2 -3.76 16.27 -36.54
CA GLU A 2 -2.78 15.20 -36.77
C GLU A 2 -3.17 13.96 -35.97
N LYS A 3 -3.18 12.79 -36.62
CA LYS A 3 -3.43 11.51 -35.95
C LYS A 3 -2.22 11.16 -35.09
N ILE A 4 -2.44 11.08 -33.78
CA ILE A 4 -1.46 10.59 -32.81
C ILE A 4 -1.15 9.13 -33.14
N SER A 5 0.10 8.85 -33.47
CA SER A 5 0.62 7.51 -33.73
C SER A 5 0.59 6.69 -32.44
N GLU A 6 -0.21 5.62 -32.40
CA GLU A 6 -0.16 4.63 -31.31
C GLU A 6 1.25 4.04 -31.24
N LYS A 7 1.91 4.18 -30.08
CA LYS A 7 3.20 3.51 -29.84
C LYS A 7 3.02 2.01 -29.93
N THR A 8 4.03 1.33 -30.46
CA THR A 8 4.03 -0.12 -30.56
C THR A 8 4.09 -0.73 -29.16
N LYS A 9 3.54 -1.94 -29.00
CA LYS A 9 3.59 -2.69 -27.72
C LYS A 9 5.02 -2.89 -27.21
N ALA A 10 6.00 -2.94 -28.11
CA ALA A 10 7.41 -3.08 -27.77
C ALA A 10 7.95 -1.83 -27.05
N GLU A 11 7.65 -0.64 -27.56
CA GLU A 11 8.07 0.63 -26.96
C GLU A 11 7.41 0.86 -25.59
N GLN A 12 6.14 0.45 -25.44
CA GLN A 12 5.45 0.50 -24.15
C GLN A 12 6.10 -0.42 -23.11
N LEU A 13 6.54 -1.61 -23.53
CA LEU A 13 7.20 -2.58 -22.67
C LEU A 13 8.61 -2.14 -22.26
N GLU A 14 9.34 -1.49 -23.17
CA GLU A 14 10.67 -0.93 -22.90
C GLU A 14 10.61 0.20 -21.86
N ILE A 15 9.67 1.15 -22.03
CA ILE A 15 9.44 2.22 -21.06
C ILE A 15 9.05 1.64 -19.69
N TYR A 16 8.19 0.62 -19.65
CA TYR A 16 7.84 -0.06 -18.42
C TYR A 16 9.06 -0.67 -17.72
N ASN A 17 9.95 -1.33 -18.46
CA ASN A 17 11.16 -1.94 -17.89
C ASN A 17 12.11 -0.88 -17.35
N ILE A 18 12.33 0.24 -18.06
CA ILE A 18 13.16 1.35 -17.59
C ILE A 18 12.58 1.95 -16.29
N LEU A 19 11.27 2.18 -16.24
CA LEU A 19 10.60 2.72 -15.05
C LEU A 19 10.63 1.74 -13.87
N LYS A 20 10.48 0.45 -14.14
CA LYS A 20 10.58 -0.62 -13.15
C LYS A 20 12.00 -0.73 -12.57
N GLU A 21 13.02 -0.71 -13.41
CA GLU A 21 14.43 -0.83 -13.00
C GLU A 21 14.92 0.42 -12.27
N THR A 22 14.58 1.62 -12.78
CA THR A 22 15.10 2.88 -12.24
C THR A 22 14.42 3.30 -10.95
N TYR A 23 13.12 2.99 -10.80
CA TYR A 23 12.30 3.57 -9.74
C TYR A 23 11.38 2.56 -9.01
N GLY A 24 11.37 1.29 -9.43
CA GLY A 24 10.51 0.25 -8.85
C GLY A 24 9.03 0.40 -9.22
N PHE A 25 8.71 1.02 -10.36
CA PHE A 25 7.31 1.26 -10.77
C PHE A 25 6.58 0.01 -11.27
N TYR A 26 5.27 -0.01 -11.01
CA TYR A 26 4.29 -0.94 -11.60
C TYR A 26 3.21 -0.11 -12.30
N VAL A 27 3.02 -0.32 -13.61
CA VAL A 27 1.98 0.37 -14.38
C VAL A 27 0.75 -0.54 -14.42
N SER A 28 -0.29 -0.18 -13.66
CA SER A 28 -1.61 -0.78 -13.82
C SER A 28 -2.50 0.17 -14.61
N ASP A 29 -2.88 -0.25 -15.81
CA ASP A 29 -4.01 0.20 -16.64
C ASP A 29 -4.56 1.64 -16.43
N PHE A 30 -4.37 2.50 -17.43
CA PHE A 30 -4.62 3.96 -17.46
C PHE A 30 -6.08 4.42 -17.27
N SER A 31 -7.02 3.53 -16.98
CA SER A 31 -8.46 3.87 -17.06
C SER A 31 -9.07 4.47 -15.78
N ARG A 32 -8.34 4.57 -14.65
CA ARG A 32 -8.92 5.05 -13.38
C ARG A 32 -7.91 5.77 -12.47
N VAL A 33 -7.67 7.05 -12.72
CA VAL A 33 -6.91 7.92 -11.80
C VAL A 33 -7.85 8.40 -10.68
N ARG A 34 -7.53 8.06 -9.43
CA ARG A 34 -8.21 8.49 -8.19
C ARG A 34 -7.26 9.40 -7.39
N PRO A 35 -7.74 10.21 -6.42
CA PRO A 35 -6.92 11.24 -5.80
C PRO A 35 -5.84 10.60 -4.91
N TYR A 36 -4.60 10.63 -5.37
CA TYR A 36 -3.42 10.28 -4.60
C TYR A 36 -2.43 11.44 -4.66
N THR A 37 -1.40 11.41 -3.82
CA THR A 37 -0.23 12.28 -3.98
C THR A 37 0.51 11.86 -5.25
N SER A 38 0.02 12.31 -6.40
CA SER A 38 0.63 12.11 -7.70
C SER A 38 1.88 12.98 -7.78
N ILE A 39 3.04 12.36 -7.94
CA ILE A 39 4.20 13.07 -8.48
C ILE A 39 4.04 12.97 -10.00
N THR A 40 3.52 14.03 -10.61
CA THR A 40 3.54 14.14 -12.07
C THR A 40 4.98 14.38 -12.49
N LEU A 41 5.63 13.34 -13.02
CA LEU A 41 6.90 13.50 -13.72
C LEU A 41 6.58 13.91 -15.15
N GLU A 42 6.61 15.21 -15.42
CA GLU A 42 6.68 15.72 -16.79
C GLU A 42 8.11 15.47 -17.30
N GLN A 43 8.31 14.35 -18.00
CA GLN A 43 9.46 14.22 -18.89
C GLN A 43 8.97 14.48 -20.31
N ASP A 44 9.59 15.46 -20.97
CA ASP A 44 9.47 15.75 -22.40
C ASP A 44 9.94 14.55 -23.21
N PHE A 45 9.07 13.54 -23.32
CA PHE A 45 9.10 12.61 -24.41
C PHE A 45 8.11 13.18 -25.42
N ASP A 46 8.60 13.59 -26.59
CA ASP A 46 7.91 14.29 -27.71
C ASP A 46 6.53 13.75 -28.17
N LYS A 47 5.91 12.77 -27.51
CA LYS A 47 4.72 12.03 -28.02
C LYS A 47 3.71 11.57 -26.96
N GLY A 48 3.52 12.31 -25.87
CA GLY A 48 2.35 12.16 -24.99
C GLY A 48 2.67 12.05 -23.50
N LEU A 49 1.83 12.66 -22.68
CA LEU A 49 1.91 12.66 -21.22
C LEU A 49 1.61 11.25 -20.67
N ILE A 50 2.59 10.67 -19.98
CA ILE A 50 2.38 9.49 -19.15
C ILE A 50 2.20 9.97 -17.71
N GLU A 51 0.98 9.87 -17.18
CA GLU A 51 0.73 10.13 -15.77
C GLU A 51 1.18 8.93 -14.94
N ILE A 52 2.33 9.05 -14.27
CA ILE A 52 2.79 8.05 -13.31
C ILE A 52 2.19 8.40 -11.94
N THR A 53 1.14 7.69 -11.55
CA THR A 53 0.61 7.83 -10.19
C THR A 53 1.41 6.95 -9.24
N GLN A 54 2.26 7.55 -8.41
CA GLN A 54 2.96 6.83 -7.36
C GLN A 54 2.10 6.75 -6.11
N ILE A 55 1.67 5.54 -5.74
CA ILE A 55 0.92 5.32 -4.51
C ILE A 55 1.91 5.05 -3.38
N PHE A 56 1.99 5.96 -2.42
CA PHE A 56 2.82 5.83 -1.23
C PHE A 56 1.98 5.47 0.00
N PRO A 57 2.55 4.71 0.96
CA PRO A 57 1.95 4.57 2.28
C PRO A 57 1.76 5.94 2.95
N GLU A 58 0.57 6.17 3.50
CA GLU A 58 0.25 7.34 4.30
C GLU A 58 0.74 7.14 5.74
N TYR A 59 1.38 8.16 6.32
CA TYR A 59 1.90 8.10 7.68
C TYR A 59 1.02 8.93 8.63
N GLU A 60 0.04 8.27 9.24
CA GLU A 60 -0.86 8.86 10.24
C GLU A 60 -0.78 8.04 11.52
N TYR A 61 0.39 8.05 12.15
CA TYR A 61 0.71 7.13 13.23
C TYR A 61 0.77 7.79 14.59
N HIS A 62 0.53 6.97 15.60
CA HIS A 62 0.83 7.27 17.00
C HIS A 62 2.00 6.41 17.50
N THR A 63 2.61 6.84 18.59
CA THR A 63 3.64 6.09 19.32
C THR A 63 3.12 5.79 20.74
N GLY A 64 3.86 5.00 21.52
CA GLY A 64 3.51 4.66 22.91
C GLY A 64 3.25 3.17 23.13
N TRP A 65 2.53 2.83 24.21
CA TRP A 65 2.25 1.44 24.55
C TRP A 65 1.12 0.86 23.69
N PRO A 66 1.17 -0.42 23.31
CA PRO A 66 0.15 -1.05 22.47
C PRO A 66 -1.29 -0.82 22.93
N LYS A 67 -1.55 -0.88 24.24
CA LYS A 67 -2.88 -0.70 24.82
C LYS A 67 -3.53 0.65 24.47
N ASP A 68 -2.71 1.70 24.32
CA ASP A 68 -3.17 3.06 24.04
C ASP A 68 -3.62 3.21 22.56
N ILE A 69 -3.23 2.26 21.72
CA ILE A 69 -3.50 2.24 20.28
C ILE A 69 -4.75 1.43 19.94
N TYR A 70 -5.09 0.41 20.74
CA TYR A 70 -6.17 -0.53 20.41
C TYR A 70 -7.50 0.18 20.14
N GLU A 71 -7.93 1.07 21.02
CA GLU A 71 -9.22 1.75 20.84
C GLU A 71 -9.22 2.67 19.60
N ARG A 72 -8.12 3.39 19.36
CA ARG A 72 -7.97 4.31 18.22
C ARG A 72 -7.97 3.55 16.90
N LEU A 73 -7.16 2.49 16.82
CA LEU A 73 -7.06 1.68 15.61
C LEU A 73 -8.37 0.91 15.37
N ASN A 74 -9.06 0.46 16.41
CA ASN A 74 -10.39 -0.17 16.29
C ASN A 74 -11.43 0.79 15.71
N ARG A 75 -11.45 2.05 16.17
CA ARG A 75 -12.29 3.11 15.60
C ARG A 75 -11.95 3.37 14.13
N ALA A 76 -10.67 3.51 13.80
CA ALA A 76 -10.23 3.74 12.42
C ALA A 76 -10.67 2.59 11.49
N ILE A 77 -10.47 1.34 11.90
CA ILE A 77 -10.92 0.17 11.15
C ILE A 77 -12.43 0.23 10.89
N GLY A 78 -13.24 0.49 11.93
CA GLY A 78 -14.69 0.58 11.77
C GLY A 78 -15.13 1.71 10.83
N GLN A 79 -14.38 2.81 10.78
CA GLN A 79 -14.63 3.87 9.80
C GLN A 79 -14.31 3.42 8.38
N TYR A 80 -13.17 2.74 8.17
CA TYR A 80 -12.76 2.29 6.85
C TYR A 80 -13.64 1.19 6.28
N GLN A 81 -14.14 0.26 7.10
CA GLN A 81 -15.04 -0.80 6.64
C GLN A 81 -16.38 -0.29 6.08
N ARG A 82 -16.75 0.97 6.32
CA ARG A 82 -17.91 1.59 5.66
C ARG A 82 -17.69 1.88 4.19
N HIS A 83 -16.43 1.98 3.75
CA HIS A 83 -16.05 2.42 2.41
C HIS A 83 -15.16 1.42 1.68
N TYR A 84 -14.57 0.46 2.40
CA TYR A 84 -13.65 -0.54 1.86
C TYR A 84 -14.15 -1.93 2.22
N LYS A 85 -14.31 -2.78 1.20
CA LYS A 85 -14.72 -4.19 1.38
C LYS A 85 -13.61 -5.02 2.03
N ASN A 86 -12.35 -4.70 1.71
CA ASN A 86 -11.18 -5.40 2.22
C ASN A 86 -10.42 -4.48 3.18
N VAL A 87 -10.26 -4.92 4.43
CA VAL A 87 -9.47 -4.21 5.43
C VAL A 87 -8.56 -5.22 6.13
N LYS A 88 -7.27 -4.94 6.15
CA LYS A 88 -6.25 -5.80 6.76
C LYS A 88 -5.35 -5.01 7.69
N VAL A 89 -5.07 -5.55 8.86
CA VAL A 89 -4.04 -5.04 9.76
C VAL A 89 -2.74 -5.81 9.49
N GLY A 90 -1.61 -5.12 9.42
CA GLY A 90 -0.33 -5.80 9.30
C GLY A 90 0.82 -5.04 9.94
N ILE A 91 1.96 -5.72 10.07
CA ILE A 91 3.20 -5.09 10.53
C ILE A 91 4.30 -5.12 9.48
N THR A 92 5.21 -4.14 9.57
CA THR A 92 6.41 -4.03 8.71
C THR A 92 7.42 -3.09 9.35
N ASN A 93 8.69 -3.17 8.95
CA ASN A 93 9.68 -2.12 9.17
C ASN A 93 9.96 -1.29 7.90
N ASP A 94 9.34 -1.67 6.79
CA ASP A 94 9.41 -0.98 5.50
C ASP A 94 7.99 -0.96 4.88
N PRO A 95 7.20 0.11 5.14
CA PRO A 95 5.84 0.22 4.61
C PRO A 95 5.80 0.25 3.09
N LYS A 96 6.77 0.90 2.43
CA LYS A 96 6.78 1.07 0.98
C LYS A 96 6.94 -0.28 0.30
N ARG A 97 7.99 -1.04 0.66
CA ARG A 97 8.20 -2.40 0.15
C ARG A 97 7.00 -3.30 0.44
N ARG A 98 6.48 -3.25 1.68
CA ARG A 98 5.39 -4.13 2.09
C ARG A 98 4.10 -3.84 1.31
N PHE A 99 3.82 -2.59 0.98
CA PHE A 99 2.66 -2.25 0.18
C PHE A 99 2.73 -2.87 -1.22
N TYR A 100 3.88 -2.76 -1.89
CA TYR A 100 4.10 -3.40 -3.19
C TYR A 100 3.98 -4.92 -3.12
N GLU A 101 4.47 -5.55 -2.05
CA GLU A 101 4.29 -7.00 -1.87
C GLU A 101 2.83 -7.41 -1.82
N HIS A 102 1.96 -6.65 -1.14
CA HIS A 102 0.53 -6.98 -1.09
C HIS A 102 -0.16 -6.76 -2.42
N ILE A 103 0.15 -5.66 -3.12
CA ILE A 103 -0.37 -5.41 -4.48
C ILE A 103 -0.05 -6.58 -5.41
N ASN A 104 1.18 -7.11 -5.34
CA ASN A 104 1.63 -8.20 -6.21
C ASN A 104 1.15 -9.58 -5.78
N ARG A 105 1.01 -9.82 -4.48
CA ARG A 105 0.67 -11.14 -3.93
C ARG A 105 -0.83 -11.43 -3.95
N ASP A 106 -1.64 -10.41 -3.67
CA ASP A 106 -3.08 -10.54 -3.47
C ASP A 106 -3.84 -9.62 -4.48
N PRO A 107 -3.67 -9.80 -5.81
CA PRO A 107 -4.23 -8.90 -6.82
C PRO A 107 -5.76 -8.82 -6.81
N GLU A 108 -6.45 -9.87 -6.33
CA GLU A 108 -7.90 -9.94 -6.16
C GLU A 108 -8.44 -9.05 -5.05
N MET A 109 -7.59 -8.70 -4.08
CA MET A 109 -7.99 -7.82 -2.97
C MET A 109 -8.05 -6.35 -3.40
N HIS A 110 -7.43 -6.02 -4.54
CA HIS A 110 -7.33 -4.67 -5.09
C HIS A 110 -6.95 -3.66 -4.01
N TRP A 111 -5.79 -3.86 -3.40
CA TRP A 111 -5.26 -2.95 -2.40
C TRP A 111 -5.03 -1.56 -3.01
N GLU A 112 -5.72 -0.57 -2.48
CA GLU A 112 -5.69 0.82 -2.96
C GLU A 112 -4.83 1.71 -2.05
N ARG A 113 -4.84 1.45 -0.74
CA ARG A 113 -4.17 2.32 0.25
C ARG A 113 -3.51 1.51 1.35
N MET A 114 -2.36 2.01 1.80
CA MET A 114 -1.72 1.63 3.06
C MET A 114 -1.63 2.85 3.96
N ILE A 115 -2.08 2.71 5.21
CA ILE A 115 -2.03 3.79 6.20
C ILE A 115 -1.34 3.27 7.45
N VAL A 116 -0.18 3.82 7.78
CA VAL A 116 0.56 3.51 9.00
C VAL A 116 -0.15 4.19 10.17
N LYS A 117 -0.51 3.41 11.19
CA LYS A 117 -1.28 3.89 12.36
C LYS A 117 -0.53 3.78 13.69
N TYR A 118 0.52 2.98 13.75
CA TYR A 118 1.37 2.84 14.92
C TYR A 118 2.83 2.73 14.53
N MET A 119 3.71 3.40 15.27
CA MET A 119 5.16 3.31 15.15
C MET A 119 5.77 2.98 16.52
N THR A 120 6.74 2.09 16.52
CA THR A 120 7.46 1.68 17.73
C THR A 120 8.89 1.24 17.40
N SER A 121 9.80 1.37 18.35
CA SER A 121 11.13 0.77 18.27
C SER A 121 11.14 -0.71 18.66
N SER A 122 10.03 -1.23 19.19
CA SER A 122 9.93 -2.63 19.65
C SER A 122 9.09 -3.49 18.72
N ARG A 123 9.73 -4.47 18.07
CA ARG A 123 9.03 -5.49 17.27
C ARG A 123 7.94 -6.19 18.08
N ASN A 124 8.22 -6.48 19.36
CA ASN A 124 7.26 -7.11 20.25
C ASN A 124 5.99 -6.27 20.43
N ASN A 125 6.13 -4.94 20.53
CA ASN A 125 4.96 -4.07 20.63
C ASN A 125 4.14 -4.05 19.34
N ALA A 126 4.78 -3.99 18.16
CA ALA A 126 4.06 -4.09 16.88
C ALA A 126 3.32 -5.44 16.76
N ASN A 127 3.98 -6.54 17.12
CA ASN A 127 3.37 -7.89 17.16
C ASN A 127 2.17 -7.95 18.10
N LYS A 128 2.23 -7.32 19.28
CA LYS A 128 1.11 -7.28 20.22
C LYS A 128 -0.11 -6.58 19.62
N VAL A 129 0.09 -5.46 18.92
CA VAL A 129 -0.99 -4.74 18.23
C VAL A 129 -1.63 -5.63 17.17
N GLU A 130 -0.83 -6.19 16.25
CA GLU A 130 -1.35 -7.04 15.18
C GLU A 130 -2.11 -8.27 15.72
N LYS A 131 -1.51 -9.00 16.67
CA LYS A 131 -2.13 -10.17 17.29
C LYS A 131 -3.45 -9.83 17.97
N TRP A 132 -3.53 -8.68 18.64
CA TRP A 132 -4.77 -8.25 19.28
C TRP A 132 -5.88 -8.05 18.24
N PHE A 133 -5.59 -7.38 17.12
CA PHE A 133 -6.60 -7.17 16.07
C PHE A 133 -6.98 -8.46 15.34
N ILE A 134 -6.01 -9.30 14.95
CA ILE A 134 -6.30 -10.59 14.32
C ILE A 134 -7.20 -11.46 15.22
N LYS A 135 -6.97 -11.45 16.54
CA LYS A 135 -7.76 -12.22 17.49
C LYS A 135 -9.17 -11.67 17.70
N ASN A 136 -9.31 -10.35 17.82
CA ASN A 136 -10.57 -9.71 18.22
C ASN A 136 -11.43 -9.22 17.04
N ARG A 137 -10.92 -9.27 15.80
CA ARG A 137 -11.57 -8.77 14.60
C ARG A 137 -11.54 -9.83 13.48
N PRO A 138 -12.34 -10.90 13.60
CA PRO A 138 -12.41 -11.96 12.58
C PRO A 138 -13.00 -11.46 11.25
N ASP A 139 -13.60 -10.27 11.26
CA ASP A 139 -14.14 -9.56 10.10
C ASP A 139 -13.06 -8.91 9.22
N LEU A 140 -11.79 -8.91 9.63
CA LEU A 140 -10.68 -8.44 8.82
C LEU A 140 -10.23 -9.47 7.79
N THR A 141 -9.71 -9.00 6.65
CA THR A 141 -9.13 -9.81 5.56
C THR A 141 -7.72 -10.33 5.92
N ASN A 142 -7.52 -10.70 7.17
CA ASN A 142 -6.26 -11.22 7.67
C ASN A 142 -6.20 -12.73 7.45
N SER A 143 -5.49 -13.17 6.42
CA SER A 143 -5.04 -14.56 6.31
C SER A 143 -3.77 -14.75 7.13
N TRP A 144 -3.78 -15.66 8.10
CA TRP A 144 -2.57 -16.02 8.85
C TRP A 144 -1.74 -16.98 8.00
N THR A 145 -0.69 -16.47 7.35
CA THR A 145 0.18 -17.27 6.48
C THR A 145 1.59 -17.50 7.06
N GLY A 146 1.80 -17.30 8.36
CA GLY A 146 3.08 -17.52 9.05
C GLY A 146 3.74 -16.27 9.63
N TYR A 147 5.05 -16.34 9.90
CA TYR A 147 5.84 -15.28 10.53
C TYR A 147 6.21 -14.17 9.53
N SER A 148 6.14 -12.91 9.96
CA SER A 148 6.59 -11.77 9.16
C SER A 148 8.11 -11.76 9.05
N THR A 149 8.65 -11.79 7.82
CA THR A 149 10.09 -11.74 7.50
C THR A 149 10.67 -10.32 7.61
N MET A 150 10.35 -9.63 8.71
CA MET A 150 10.87 -8.29 8.95
C MET A 150 12.35 -8.34 9.36
N SER A 151 13.11 -7.29 9.05
CA SER A 151 14.47 -7.13 9.60
C SER A 151 14.40 -6.86 11.11
N GLU A 152 15.44 -7.29 11.83
CA GLU A 152 15.53 -7.15 13.29
C GLU A 152 15.70 -5.71 13.77
N VAL A 153 16.05 -4.80 12.86
CA VAL A 153 16.28 -3.40 13.17
C VAL A 153 15.05 -2.57 12.76
N GLY A 154 14.58 -1.76 13.72
CA GLY A 154 13.44 -0.87 13.57
C GLY A 154 13.77 0.43 12.81
N PRO A 155 12.78 1.33 12.63
CA PRO A 155 11.48 1.35 13.29
C PRO A 155 10.50 0.29 12.80
N PHE A 156 9.54 -0.08 13.65
CA PHE A 156 8.48 -1.03 13.35
C PHE A 156 7.13 -0.32 13.30
N TYR A 157 6.32 -0.72 12.34
CA TYR A 157 5.06 -0.09 12.01
C TYR A 157 3.93 -1.11 12.07
N THR A 158 2.76 -0.67 12.54
CA THR A 158 1.48 -1.33 12.27
C THR A 158 0.70 -0.46 11.30
N TYR A 159 0.18 -1.07 10.24
CA TYR A 159 -0.56 -0.39 9.19
C TYR A 159 -1.94 -1.02 8.98
N LEU A 160 -2.80 -0.25 8.32
CA LEU A 160 -4.02 -0.72 7.69
C LEU A 160 -3.81 -0.78 6.18
N LEU A 161 -4.25 -1.86 5.56
CA LEU A 161 -4.43 -2.01 4.12
C LEU A 161 -5.90 -1.94 3.79
N LEU A 162 -6.23 -1.13 2.80
CA LEU A 162 -7.58 -0.85 2.37
C LEU A 162 -7.71 -1.22 0.90
N GLY A 163 -8.71 -2.03 0.56
CA GLY A 163 -8.97 -2.46 -0.81
C GLY A 163 -10.47 -2.55 -1.08
N ASN A 164 -10.84 -2.41 -2.35
CA ASN A 164 -12.21 -2.61 -2.80
C ASN A 164 -12.26 -3.81 -3.73
N SER A 165 -13.01 -4.84 -3.36
CA SER A 165 -13.33 -5.88 -4.35
C SER A 165 -14.03 -5.20 -5.53
N LYS A 166 -13.62 -5.55 -6.75
CA LYS A 166 -14.36 -5.22 -7.96
C LYS A 166 -15.82 -5.70 -7.83
#